data_AF-Q2JGR2-F1
#
_entry.id   AF-Q2JGR2-F1
#
_cell.length_a   1.000
_cell.length_b   1.000
_cell.length_c   1.000
_cell.angle_alpha   90.00
_cell.angle_beta   90.00
_cell.angle_gamma   90.00
#
_symmetry.space_group_name_H-M   'P 1'
#
loop_
_entity.id
_entity.type
_entity.pdbx_description
1 polymer ?
#
loop_
_entity_poly.entity_id
_entity_poly.type
_entity_poly.pdbx_seq_one_letter_code
_entity_poly.pdbx_strand_id
1 'polypeptide(L)'
;MFDDRELAVLEKRAADAFDTHMDGYTASAVLHDIFMDILGQDEKGIEAIRYVQSLLKAHRDKTLAEWLTAQDLWLFAAGIAYDTNFDDDEDEANH
;
A
#
# COMPACT_ATOMS: atom_id res chain seq x y z
N MET A 1 25.44 -0.82 -1.33
CA MET A 1 24.77 -2.13 -1.26
C MET A 1 23.85 -2.04 -0.07
N PHE A 2 22.56 -2.35 -0.23
CA PHE A 2 21.61 -2.33 0.88
C PHE A 2 21.94 -3.50 1.81
N ASP A 3 21.94 -3.26 3.13
CA ASP A 3 22.08 -4.32 4.12
C ASP A 3 20.72 -4.84 4.61
N ASP A 4 20.70 -5.97 5.32
CA ASP A 4 19.47 -6.61 5.82
C ASP A 4 18.62 -5.67 6.69
N ARG A 5 19.26 -4.75 7.42
CA ARG A 5 18.57 -3.80 8.29
C ARG A 5 17.89 -2.71 7.47
N GLU A 6 18.58 -2.19 6.46
CA GLU A 6 18.01 -1.22 5.52
C GLU A 6 16.83 -1.82 4.76
N LEU A 7 16.94 -3.09 4.34
CA LEU A 7 15.85 -3.83 3.71
C LEU A 7 14.63 -3.98 4.63
N ALA A 8 14.84 -4.39 5.88
CA ALA A 8 13.75 -4.54 6.85
C ALA A 8 13.03 -3.22 7.15
N VAL A 9 13.76 -2.09 7.13
CA VAL A 9 13.15 -0.76 7.29
C VAL A 9 12.28 -0.41 6.08
N LEU A 10 12.74 -0.70 4.86
CA LEU A 10 11.97 -0.46 3.64
C LEU A 10 10.74 -1.36 3.55
N GLU A 11 10.87 -2.63 3.92
CA GLU A 11 9.77 -3.58 4.01
C GLU A 11 8.69 -3.08 4.96
N LYS A 12 9.09 -2.68 6.18
CA LYS A 12 8.16 -2.13 7.16
C LYS A 12 7.44 -0.89 6.64
N ARG A 13 8.16 0.02 5.97
CA ARG A 13 7.54 1.22 5.40
C ARG A 13 6.52 0.88 4.30
N ALA A 14 6.78 -0.13 3.48
CA ALA A 14 5.84 -0.60 2.49
C ALA A 14 4.60 -1.23 3.13
N ALA A 15 4.78 -2.01 4.20
CA ALA A 15 3.69 -2.59 4.98
C ALA A 15 2.82 -1.51 5.67
N ASP A 16 3.44 -0.55 6.36
CA ASP A 16 2.73 0.55 7.02
C ASP A 16 1.91 1.38 6.00
N ALA A 17 2.45 1.60 4.80
CA ALA A 17 1.74 2.29 3.72
C ALA A 17 0.58 1.47 3.15
N PHE A 18 0.74 0.14 3.04
CA PHE A 18 -0.34 -0.76 2.66
C PHE A 18 -1.49 -0.73 3.69
N ASP A 19 -1.17 -0.83 4.98
CA ASP A 19 -2.18 -0.78 6.05
C ASP A 19 -2.97 0.54 6.00
N THR A 20 -2.26 1.66 5.82
CA THR A 20 -2.88 2.99 5.63
C THR A 20 -3.81 3.02 4.42
N HIS A 21 -3.44 2.37 3.31
CA HIS A 21 -4.29 2.27 2.13
C HIS A 21 -5.56 1.43 2.41
N MET A 22 -5.41 0.34 3.17
CA MET A 22 -6.50 -0.56 3.53
C MET A 22 -7.51 0.05 4.49
N ASP A 23 -7.08 0.96 5.38
CA ASP A 23 -7.99 1.73 6.25
C ASP A 23 -9.06 2.48 5.45
N GLY A 24 -8.74 2.95 4.23
CA GLY A 24 -9.70 3.60 3.35
C GLY A 24 -10.83 2.69 2.87
N TYR A 25 -10.59 1.39 2.75
CA TYR A 25 -11.63 0.40 2.42
C TYR A 25 -12.49 0.09 3.65
N THR A 26 -11.88 -0.06 4.82
CA THR A 26 -12.60 -0.22 6.10
C THR A 26 -13.55 0.96 6.34
N ALA A 27 -13.06 2.19 6.16
CA ALA A 27 -13.90 3.40 6.28
C ALA A 27 -15.03 3.43 5.23
N SER A 28 -14.77 2.97 4.00
CA SER A 28 -15.80 2.91 2.96
C SER A 28 -16.93 1.93 3.32
N ALA A 29 -16.60 0.79 3.93
CA ALA A 29 -17.58 -0.20 4.38
C ALA A 29 -18.47 0.38 5.49
N VAL A 30 -17.89 1.00 6.51
CA VAL A 30 -18.67 1.65 7.59
C VAL A 30 -19.59 2.74 7.04
N LEU A 31 -19.10 3.58 6.11
CA LEU A 31 -19.94 4.61 5.48
C LEU A 31 -21.08 4.02 4.63
N HIS A 32 -20.87 2.85 4.02
CA HIS A 32 -21.91 2.15 3.28
C HIS A 32 -23.03 1.65 4.20
N ASP A 33 -22.67 1.08 5.36
CA ASP A 33 -23.65 0.61 6.34
C ASP A 33 -24.51 1.77 6.85
N ILE A 34 -23.87 2.88 7.24
CA ILE A 34 -24.58 4.09 7.68
C ILE A 34 -25.48 4.63 6.56
N PHE A 35 -24.99 4.64 5.31
CA PHE A 35 -25.79 5.09 4.17
C PHE A 35 -27.06 4.26 3.99
N MET A 36 -26.97 2.95 4.16
CA MET A 36 -28.12 2.05 4.06
C MET A 36 -29.13 2.28 5.19
N ASP A 37 -28.66 2.55 6.41
CA ASP A 37 -29.52 2.82 7.57
C ASP A 37 -30.36 4.10 7.38
N ILE A 38 -29.79 5.13 6.75
CA ILE A 38 -30.45 6.43 6.57
C ILE A 38 -31.17 6.58 5.21
N LEU A 39 -31.11 5.56 4.36
CA LEU A 39 -31.59 5.63 2.99
C LEU A 39 -33.10 5.93 2.94
N GLY A 40 -33.46 7.04 2.28
CA GLY A 40 -34.85 7.50 2.17
C GLY A 40 -35.42 8.15 3.45
N GLN A 41 -34.59 8.33 4.48
CA GLN A 41 -34.99 8.94 5.76
C GLN A 41 -34.30 10.28 6.00
N ASP A 42 -33.03 10.42 5.59
CA ASP A 42 -32.24 11.64 5.82
C ASP A 42 -31.46 12.07 4.56
N GLU A 43 -32.08 12.96 3.77
CA GLU A 43 -31.48 13.51 2.55
C GLU A 43 -30.16 14.25 2.84
N LYS A 44 -30.05 14.96 3.96
CA LYS A 44 -28.84 15.70 4.32
C LYS A 44 -27.71 14.77 4.72
N GLY A 45 -28.03 13.72 5.48
CA GLY A 45 -27.08 12.65 5.82
C GLY A 45 -26.56 11.94 4.56
N ILE A 46 -27.43 11.66 3.60
CA ILE A 46 -27.07 11.06 2.30
C ILE A 46 -26.09 11.95 1.53
N GLU A 47 -26.37 13.26 1.42
CA GLU A 47 -25.48 14.21 0.75
C GLU A 47 -24.12 14.29 1.45
N ALA A 48 -24.10 14.33 2.78
CA ALA A 48 -22.87 14.35 3.57
C ALA A 48 -22.03 13.09 3.35
N ILE A 49 -22.63 11.90 3.37
CA ILE A 49 -21.91 10.64 3.13
C ILE A 49 -21.33 10.61 1.71
N ARG A 50 -22.10 11.03 0.70
CA ARG A 50 -21.58 11.11 -0.69
C ARG A 50 -20.38 12.03 -0.80
N TYR A 51 -20.43 13.18 -0.14
CA TYR A 51 -19.29 14.09 -0.08
C TYR A 51 -18.09 13.44 0.61
N VAL A 52 -18.26 12.83 1.77
CA VAL A 52 -17.18 12.14 2.49
C VAL A 52 -16.60 10.97 1.65
N GLN A 53 -17.43 10.19 0.97
CA GLN A 53 -16.98 9.13 0.07
C GLN A 53 -16.10 9.66 -1.07
N SER A 54 -16.38 10.86 -1.60
CA SER A 54 -15.53 11.51 -2.61
C SER A 54 -14.15 11.87 -2.05
N LEU A 55 -14.08 12.38 -0.82
CA LEU A 55 -12.83 12.69 -0.13
C LEU A 55 -12.04 11.41 0.18
N LEU A 56 -12.75 10.36 0.60
CA LEU A 56 -12.16 9.06 0.89
C LEU A 56 -11.60 8.39 -0.37
N LYS A 57 -12.28 8.54 -1.51
CA LYS A 57 -11.73 8.10 -2.81
C LYS A 57 -10.41 8.80 -3.11
N ALA A 58 -10.37 10.12 -3.02
CA ALA A 58 -9.14 10.88 -3.26
C ALA A 58 -8.01 10.47 -2.28
N HIS A 59 -8.36 10.20 -1.03
CA HIS A 59 -7.41 9.68 -0.03
C HIS A 59 -6.89 8.29 -0.39
N ARG A 60 -7.74 7.37 -0.86
CA ARG A 60 -7.31 6.04 -1.34
C ARG A 60 -6.39 6.12 -2.55
N ASP A 61 -6.70 7.00 -3.51
CA ASP A 61 -5.87 7.19 -4.70
C ASP A 61 -4.47 7.70 -4.31
N LYS A 62 -4.40 8.63 -3.33
CA LYS A 62 -3.13 9.11 -2.76
C LYS A 62 -2.35 8.00 -2.05
N THR A 63 -2.99 7.28 -1.14
CA THR A 63 -2.33 6.23 -0.32
C THR A 63 -1.90 5.03 -1.16
N LEU A 64 -2.64 4.72 -2.24
CA LEU A 64 -2.21 3.73 -3.23
C LEU A 64 -0.88 4.13 -3.87
N ALA A 65 -0.75 5.38 -4.31
CA ALA A 65 0.49 5.86 -4.91
C ALA A 65 1.66 5.86 -3.91
N GLU A 66 1.41 6.21 -2.65
CA GLU A 66 2.40 6.15 -1.57
C GLU A 66 2.85 4.71 -1.29
N TRP A 67 1.91 3.76 -1.24
CA TRP A 67 2.21 2.35 -1.07
C TRP A 67 3.03 1.79 -2.23
N LEU A 68 2.61 2.03 -3.48
CA LEU A 68 3.34 1.58 -4.68
C LEU A 68 4.76 2.13 -4.69
N THR A 69 4.94 3.42 -4.36
CA THR A 69 6.28 4.04 -4.26
C THR A 69 7.14 3.37 -3.20
N ALA A 70 6.59 3.06 -2.03
CA ALA A 70 7.31 2.39 -0.95
C ALA A 70 7.67 0.93 -1.31
N GLN A 71 6.73 0.23 -1.96
CA GLN A 71 6.92 -1.14 -2.44
C GLN A 71 7.99 -1.21 -3.52
N ASP A 72 7.95 -0.32 -4.52
CA ASP A 72 8.95 -0.27 -5.60
C ASP A 72 10.36 -0.04 -5.05
N LEU A 73 10.50 0.85 -4.07
CA LEU A 73 11.80 1.11 -3.43
C LEU A 73 12.32 -0.12 -2.67
N TRP A 74 11.44 -0.80 -1.93
CA TRP A 74 11.82 -2.03 -1.23
C TRP A 74 12.22 -3.14 -2.22
N LEU A 75 11.43 -3.37 -3.27
CA LEU A 75 11.73 -4.37 -4.31
C LEU A 75 13.04 -4.08 -5.04
N PHE A 76 13.27 -2.81 -5.40
CA PHE A 76 14.53 -2.39 -6.01
C PHE A 76 15.72 -2.65 -5.08
N ALA A 77 15.62 -2.28 -3.81
CA ALA A 77 16.68 -2.50 -2.83
C ALA A 77 16.96 -3.99 -2.60
N ALA A 78 15.90 -4.80 -2.48
CA ALA A 78 16.01 -6.26 -2.34
C ALA A 78 16.66 -6.90 -3.57
N GLY A 79 16.31 -6.43 -4.77
CA GLY A 79 16.98 -6.84 -6.00
C GLY A 79 18.48 -6.58 -5.93
N ILE A 80 18.91 -5.35 -5.62
CA ILE A 80 20.35 -5.04 -5.52
C ILE A 80 21.08 -5.83 -4.43
N ALA A 81 20.42 -6.11 -3.30
CA ALA A 81 21.04 -6.84 -2.19
C ALA A 81 21.22 -8.34 -2.48
N TYR A 82 20.29 -8.95 -3.21
CA TYR A 82 20.26 -10.41 -3.43
C TYR A 82 20.64 -10.85 -4.86
N ASP A 83 20.67 -9.95 -5.85
CA ASP A 83 20.96 -10.24 -7.26
C ASP A 83 22.47 -10.19 -7.61
N THR A 84 23.35 -10.32 -6.62
CA THR A 84 24.83 -10.32 -6.79
C THR A 84 25.49 -11.70 -6.69
N ASN A 85 24.69 -12.78 -6.63
CA ASN A 85 25.21 -14.15 -6.45
C ASN A 85 25.05 -15.09 -7.67
N PHE A 86 24.74 -14.57 -8.87
CA PHE A 86 24.55 -15.45 -10.04
C PHE A 86 25.78 -15.61 -10.96
N ASP A 87 26.84 -14.80 -10.81
CA ASP A 87 27.98 -14.81 -11.74
C ASP A 87 29.28 -15.44 -11.16
N ASP A 88 29.32 -15.89 -9.90
CA ASP A 88 30.55 -16.45 -9.29
C ASP A 88 30.65 -18.00 -9.34
N ASP A 89 29.62 -18.69 -9.85
CA ASP A 89 29.57 -20.17 -9.91
C ASP A 89 29.96 -20.77 -11.29
N GLU A 90 30.34 -19.97 -12.29
CA GLU A 90 30.71 -20.48 -13.64
C GLU A 90 32.21 -20.81 -13.85
N ASP A 91 33.09 -20.66 -12.85
CA ASP A 91 34.55 -20.87 -13.03
C ASP A 91 35.15 -22.13 -12.37
N GLU A 92 34.37 -23.00 -11.71
CA GLU A 92 34.89 -24.23 -11.04
C GLU A 92 34.40 -25.57 -11.63
N ALA A 93 34.00 -25.62 -12.90
CA ALA A 93 33.52 -26.86 -13.54
C ALA A 93 34.42 -27.47 -14.64
N ASN A 94 35.70 -27.07 -14.74
CA ASN A 94 36.67 -27.70 -15.64
C ASN A 94 38.01 -27.96 -14.93
N HIS A 95 38.06 -29.04 -14.15
CA HIS A 95 39.31 -29.63 -13.64
C HIS A 95 39.43 -31.10 -14.06
#